data_AF-A0A2R6INH8-F1
#
_entry.id   AF-A0A2R6INH8-F1
#
_cell.length_a   1.000
_cell.length_b   1.000
_cell.length_c   1.000
_cell.angle_alpha   90.00
_cell.angle_beta   90.00
_cell.angle_gamma   90.00
#
_symmetry.space_group_name_H-M   'P 1'
#
loop_
_entity.id
_entity.type
_entity.pdbx_description
1 polymer ?
#
loop_
_entity_poly.entity_id
_entity_poly.type
_entity_poly.pdbx_seq_one_letter_code
_entity_poly.pdbx_strand_id
1 'polypeptide(L)'
;MARPLRFRYAPGSWSEGRVRGDLYRPLDSNLGATERDPWFAPPAGYEARRFDMDDGSLALFCWTDDGDGPAGVGGGPGGYWLGNTETPSALWRTDKHALDSVPFAVTRWAERELLAVLQEAEPWLADFPHLSWFFLPVLCSKDGAGTTRAFFREHAAGFPDAERFAALGFYEQFLATGVLDNDREELASKLGTSEYLDLTRMTATMGEFDAARLLVNAGYGVEPEIEVSTDHVIDFRATRDDGRSTLVEVTRPVAPNERSADTPSAAVRDTVRIKTSGQLEAHGGGVTLFVDCSSFPDDDWLAVRGERPEVGHRPAVVFRSRPDGRTEAYRTGSVPLDLDAALEWV
;
A
#
# COMPACT_ATOMS: atom_id res chain seq x y z
N MET A 1 11.72 12.21 -0.93
CA MET A 1 10.61 11.25 -0.80
C MET A 1 11.20 9.87 -0.79
N ALA A 2 10.97 9.14 0.30
CA ALA A 2 11.23 7.72 0.33
C ALA A 2 10.36 7.03 -0.73
N ARG A 3 10.86 5.94 -1.28
CA ARG A 3 10.20 5.17 -2.35
C ARG A 3 10.09 3.73 -1.87
N PRO A 4 9.04 2.99 -2.27
CA PRO A 4 8.91 1.58 -1.93
C PRO A 4 10.16 0.82 -2.36
N LEU A 5 10.35 -0.36 -1.77
CA LEU A 5 11.45 -1.24 -2.13
C LEU A 5 11.45 -1.50 -3.65
N ARG A 6 12.59 -1.28 -4.30
CA ARG A 6 12.77 -1.38 -5.76
C ARG A 6 14.07 -2.07 -6.09
N PHE A 7 14.07 -2.81 -7.18
CA PHE A 7 15.29 -3.42 -7.69
C PHE A 7 16.23 -2.36 -8.27
N ARG A 8 17.52 -2.65 -8.19
CA ARG A 8 18.55 -2.03 -9.02
C ARG A 8 19.10 -3.08 -9.96
N TYR A 9 19.14 -2.75 -11.25
CA TYR A 9 19.70 -3.65 -12.27
C TYR A 9 21.11 -3.20 -12.67
N ALA A 10 22.08 -4.09 -12.54
CA ALA A 10 23.47 -3.85 -12.85
C ALA A 10 23.92 -4.71 -14.04
N PRO A 11 23.96 -4.17 -15.27
CA PRO A 11 24.32 -4.95 -16.45
C PRO A 11 25.79 -5.38 -16.43
N GLY A 12 26.09 -6.43 -17.19
CA GLY A 12 27.42 -7.03 -17.31
C GLY A 12 27.63 -8.19 -16.35
N SER A 13 28.70 -8.96 -16.59
CA SER A 13 28.96 -10.19 -15.84
C SER A 13 29.29 -9.93 -14.37
N TRP A 14 28.76 -10.80 -13.53
CA TRP A 14 29.04 -10.85 -12.10
C TRP A 14 29.60 -12.22 -11.76
N SER A 15 30.57 -12.24 -10.86
CA SER A 15 31.14 -13.46 -10.31
C SER A 15 31.12 -13.34 -8.79
N GLU A 16 31.22 -14.47 -8.09
CA GLU A 16 31.31 -14.47 -6.63
C GLU A 16 32.44 -13.55 -6.12
N GLY A 17 33.59 -13.55 -6.80
CA GLY A 17 34.71 -12.67 -6.45
C GLY A 17 34.37 -11.18 -6.58
N ARG A 18 33.62 -10.81 -7.61
CA ARG A 18 33.15 -9.43 -7.80
C ARG A 18 32.08 -9.06 -6.78
N VAL A 19 31.12 -9.94 -6.52
CA VAL A 19 30.10 -9.75 -5.48
C VAL A 19 30.76 -9.52 -4.12
N ARG A 20 31.77 -10.33 -3.78
CA ARG A 20 32.52 -10.18 -2.53
C ARG A 20 33.30 -8.87 -2.47
N GLY A 21 33.94 -8.47 -3.57
CA GLY A 21 34.77 -7.26 -3.63
C GLY A 21 33.96 -5.97 -3.67
N ASP A 22 32.94 -5.92 -4.52
CA ASP A 22 32.20 -4.70 -4.89
C ASP A 22 30.96 -4.48 -4.02
N LEU A 23 30.39 -5.53 -3.42
CA LEU A 23 29.18 -5.45 -2.60
C LEU A 23 29.46 -5.80 -1.13
N TYR A 24 29.93 -7.02 -0.85
CA TYR A 24 30.07 -7.50 0.53
C TYR A 24 31.05 -6.67 1.36
N ARG A 25 32.33 -6.54 0.94
CA ARG A 25 33.34 -5.84 1.74
C ARG A 25 32.96 -4.39 2.05
N PRO A 26 32.43 -3.59 1.11
CA PRO A 26 31.92 -2.26 1.44
C PRO A 26 30.82 -2.28 2.50
N LEU A 27 29.84 -3.18 2.38
CA LEU A 27 28.76 -3.31 3.36
C LEU A 27 29.28 -3.75 4.73
N ASP A 28 30.19 -4.72 4.77
CA ASP A 28 30.82 -5.20 6.01
C ASP A 28 31.58 -4.07 6.72
N SER A 29 32.43 -3.36 5.96
CA SER A 29 33.22 -2.26 6.51
C SER A 29 32.39 -1.08 7.03
N ASN A 30 31.17 -0.88 6.52
CA ASN A 30 30.32 0.27 6.85
C ASN A 30 29.20 -0.08 7.86
N LEU A 31 28.61 -1.27 7.75
CA LEU A 31 27.37 -1.69 8.43
C LEU A 31 27.47 -3.06 9.11
N GLY A 32 28.64 -3.70 9.14
CA GLY A 32 28.82 -5.01 9.79
C GLY A 32 28.09 -6.15 9.08
N ALA A 33 28.05 -6.10 7.74
CA ALA A 33 27.43 -7.14 6.92
C ALA A 33 27.99 -8.55 7.15
N THR A 34 27.09 -9.53 7.22
CA THR A 34 27.39 -10.96 7.10
C THR A 34 26.87 -11.49 5.77
N GLU A 35 27.76 -12.05 4.94
CA GLU A 35 27.38 -12.80 3.71
C GLU A 35 26.78 -14.15 4.10
N ARG A 36 25.62 -14.49 3.55
CA ARG A 36 24.92 -15.76 3.80
C ARG A 36 24.35 -16.34 2.52
N ASP A 37 24.09 -17.64 2.58
CA ASP A 37 23.25 -18.32 1.61
C ASP A 37 21.80 -17.82 1.71
N PRO A 38 21.10 -17.63 0.59
CA PRO A 38 19.66 -17.39 0.57
C PRO A 38 18.89 -18.54 1.22
N TRP A 39 17.73 -18.26 1.81
CA TRP A 39 16.89 -19.31 2.40
C TRP A 39 16.19 -20.16 1.33
N PHE A 40 15.93 -19.58 0.16
CA PHE A 40 15.31 -20.20 -0.98
C PHE A 40 16.30 -20.28 -2.14
N ALA A 41 16.27 -21.40 -2.86
CA ALA A 41 17.07 -21.56 -4.07
C ALA A 41 16.80 -20.42 -5.06
N PRO A 42 17.85 -19.81 -5.64
CA PRO A 42 17.68 -18.79 -6.66
C PRO A 42 17.02 -19.36 -7.92
N PRO A 43 16.54 -18.49 -8.83
CA PRO A 43 16.02 -18.93 -10.12
C PRO A 43 17.03 -19.78 -10.90
N ALA A 44 16.55 -20.68 -11.76
CA ALA A 44 17.44 -21.50 -12.59
C ALA A 44 18.35 -20.61 -13.46
N GLY A 45 19.65 -20.89 -13.46
CA GLY A 45 20.66 -20.09 -14.15
C GLY A 45 21.17 -18.89 -13.35
N TYR A 46 20.65 -18.64 -12.15
CA TYR A 46 21.10 -17.54 -11.29
C TYR A 46 21.91 -18.06 -10.12
N GLU A 47 22.94 -17.29 -9.76
CA GLU A 47 23.58 -17.36 -8.46
C GLU A 47 23.04 -16.23 -7.57
N ALA A 48 23.10 -16.42 -6.25
CA ALA A 48 22.60 -15.41 -5.31
C ALA A 48 23.34 -15.39 -3.98
N ARG A 49 23.29 -14.23 -3.33
CA ARG A 49 23.76 -13.98 -1.97
C ARG A 49 22.78 -13.11 -1.21
N ARG A 50 22.69 -13.37 0.09
CA ARG A 50 22.03 -12.51 1.08
C ARG A 50 23.08 -11.83 1.94
N PHE A 51 22.83 -10.59 2.30
CA PHE A 51 23.66 -9.81 3.21
C PHE A 51 22.79 -9.31 4.36
N ASP A 52 23.16 -9.68 5.57
CA ASP A 52 22.50 -9.22 6.80
C ASP A 52 23.40 -8.21 7.50
N MET A 53 22.88 -7.01 7.79
CA MET A 53 23.63 -5.95 8.46
C MET A 53 23.41 -5.99 9.98
N ASP A 54 24.36 -5.46 10.75
CA ASP A 54 24.25 -5.40 12.22
C ASP A 54 23.11 -4.47 12.69
N ASP A 55 22.70 -3.50 11.86
CA ASP A 55 21.56 -2.63 12.12
C ASP A 55 20.19 -3.29 11.85
N GLY A 56 20.19 -4.56 11.44
CA GLY A 56 18.99 -5.33 11.10
C GLY A 56 18.46 -5.09 9.68
N SER A 57 19.11 -4.24 8.88
CA SER A 57 18.83 -4.14 7.45
C SER A 57 19.38 -5.35 6.69
N LEU A 58 18.83 -5.60 5.51
CA LEU A 58 19.15 -6.74 4.65
C LEU A 58 19.29 -6.30 3.19
N ALA A 59 20.06 -7.09 2.44
CA ALA A 59 20.06 -7.02 0.99
C ALA A 59 20.15 -8.40 0.34
N LEU A 60 19.56 -8.48 -0.84
CA LEU A 60 19.56 -9.62 -1.74
C LEU A 60 20.27 -9.21 -3.02
N PHE A 61 21.14 -10.10 -3.50
CA PHE A 61 21.75 -9.95 -4.81
C PHE A 61 21.67 -11.27 -5.55
N CYS A 62 21.11 -11.28 -6.75
CA CYS A 62 21.19 -12.42 -7.66
C CYS A 62 21.72 -11.98 -9.02
N TRP A 63 22.44 -12.87 -9.72
CA TRP A 63 23.03 -12.56 -11.01
C TRP A 63 23.04 -13.77 -11.94
N THR A 64 23.09 -13.50 -13.24
CA THR A 64 23.15 -14.49 -14.32
C THR A 64 24.11 -14.00 -15.41
N ASP A 65 24.64 -14.94 -16.19
CA ASP A 65 25.35 -14.67 -17.45
C ASP A 65 24.42 -14.63 -18.66
N ASP A 66 23.17 -15.10 -18.51
CA ASP A 66 22.17 -15.15 -19.56
C ASP A 66 20.77 -14.93 -18.96
N GLY A 67 20.19 -13.75 -19.15
CA GLY A 67 18.88 -13.38 -18.62
C GLY A 67 18.22 -12.28 -19.41
N ASP A 68 16.90 -12.12 -19.26
CA ASP A 68 16.11 -11.20 -20.09
C ASP A 68 16.30 -9.72 -19.73
N GLY A 69 16.89 -9.41 -18.57
CA GLY A 69 16.94 -8.04 -18.05
C GLY A 69 15.56 -7.53 -17.60
N PRO A 70 15.47 -6.33 -17.00
CA PRO A 70 14.19 -5.67 -16.78
C PRO A 70 13.48 -5.29 -18.09
N ALA A 71 12.17 -5.05 -18.02
CA ALA A 71 11.37 -4.58 -19.16
C ALA A 71 12.02 -3.34 -19.81
N GLY A 72 12.17 -3.39 -21.13
CA GLY A 72 12.80 -2.32 -21.91
C GLY A 72 14.34 -2.32 -21.89
N VAL A 73 14.97 -3.24 -21.15
CA VAL A 73 16.42 -3.44 -21.14
C VAL A 73 16.77 -4.66 -22.00
N GLY A 74 17.88 -4.60 -22.73
CA GLY A 74 18.38 -5.76 -23.48
C GLY A 74 18.85 -6.87 -22.53
N GLY A 75 18.62 -8.13 -22.91
CA GLY A 75 19.10 -9.28 -22.14
C GLY A 75 20.62 -9.48 -22.18
N GLY A 76 21.08 -10.51 -21.47
CA GLY A 76 22.48 -10.89 -21.30
C GLY A 76 22.91 -10.94 -19.83
N PRO A 77 24.21 -10.87 -19.55
CA PRO A 77 24.73 -10.89 -18.19
C PRO A 77 24.23 -9.69 -17.37
N GLY A 78 23.79 -9.94 -16.15
CA GLY A 78 23.28 -8.90 -15.27
C GLY A 78 23.04 -9.34 -13.84
N GLY A 79 22.99 -8.36 -12.94
CA GLY A 79 22.72 -8.56 -11.51
C GLY A 79 21.55 -7.71 -11.02
N TYR A 80 20.82 -8.25 -10.06
CA TYR A 80 19.63 -7.65 -9.46
C TYR A 80 19.87 -7.47 -7.96
N TRP A 81 19.88 -6.22 -7.52
CA TRP A 81 20.02 -5.84 -6.12
C TRP A 81 18.67 -5.38 -5.56
N LEU A 82 18.30 -5.88 -4.38
CA LEU A 82 17.13 -5.45 -3.64
C LEU A 82 17.47 -5.43 -2.15
N GLY A 83 17.21 -4.32 -1.45
CA GLY A 83 17.51 -4.26 -0.03
C GLY A 83 17.06 -2.96 0.61
N ASN A 84 16.91 -2.99 1.93
CA ASN A 84 16.49 -1.87 2.75
C ASN A 84 17.69 -1.19 3.45
N THR A 85 18.88 -1.39 2.89
CA THR A 85 20.15 -0.90 3.41
C THR A 85 20.75 0.19 2.50
N GLU A 86 21.92 0.72 2.87
CA GLU A 86 22.69 1.58 1.99
C GLU A 86 23.08 0.83 0.71
N THR A 87 22.81 1.44 -0.46
CA THR A 87 23.23 0.86 -1.74
C THR A 87 24.77 0.96 -1.87
N PRO A 88 25.49 -0.14 -2.14
CA PRO A 88 26.93 -0.09 -2.42
C PRO A 88 27.27 0.83 -3.60
N SER A 89 28.44 1.48 -3.56
CA SER A 89 28.84 2.48 -4.56
C SER A 89 28.95 1.94 -5.98
N ALA A 90 29.27 0.65 -6.13
CA ALA A 90 29.26 -0.06 -7.41
C ALA A 90 27.89 -0.04 -8.11
N LEU A 91 26.81 0.19 -7.35
CA LEU A 91 25.42 0.20 -7.82
C LEU A 91 24.81 1.61 -7.83
N TRP A 92 25.57 2.68 -7.57
CA TRP A 92 24.99 4.04 -7.54
C TRP A 92 24.52 4.54 -8.91
N ARG A 93 25.17 4.07 -9.98
CA ARG A 93 24.87 4.48 -11.37
C ARG A 93 23.91 3.54 -12.09
N THR A 94 23.21 2.68 -11.35
CA THR A 94 22.19 1.78 -11.91
C THR A 94 20.81 2.37 -11.78
N ASP A 95 19.93 2.00 -12.71
CA ASP A 95 18.53 2.40 -12.68
C ASP A 95 17.73 1.57 -11.67
N LYS A 96 16.68 2.20 -11.13
CA LYS A 96 15.72 1.54 -10.24
C LYS A 96 14.53 1.03 -11.04
N HIS A 97 14.17 -0.22 -10.83
CA HIS A 97 13.04 -0.88 -11.47
C HIS A 97 11.98 -1.28 -10.43
N ALA A 98 10.71 -1.17 -10.82
CA ALA A 98 9.59 -1.75 -10.08
C ALA A 98 9.70 -3.28 -10.04
N LEU A 99 9.01 -3.95 -9.12
CA LEU A 99 9.03 -5.40 -9.00
C LEU A 99 8.39 -6.08 -10.23
N ASP A 100 7.34 -5.49 -10.79
CA ASP A 100 6.65 -5.95 -12.00
C ASP A 100 7.50 -5.86 -13.28
N SER A 101 8.48 -4.97 -13.27
CA SER A 101 9.35 -4.65 -14.40
C SER A 101 10.57 -5.57 -14.46
N VAL A 102 10.78 -6.41 -13.44
CA VAL A 102 11.88 -7.37 -13.32
C VAL A 102 11.37 -8.78 -13.65
N PRO A 103 12.19 -9.68 -14.22
CA PRO A 103 11.75 -11.03 -14.53
C PRO A 103 11.07 -11.71 -13.36
N PHE A 104 9.87 -12.26 -13.59
CA PHE A 104 9.00 -12.80 -12.54
C PHE A 104 9.72 -13.79 -11.61
N ALA A 105 10.62 -14.62 -12.14
CA ALA A 105 11.37 -15.58 -11.33
C ALA A 105 12.28 -14.90 -10.29
N VAL A 106 12.93 -13.79 -10.66
CA VAL A 106 13.78 -12.99 -9.76
C VAL A 106 12.93 -12.28 -8.72
N THR A 107 11.84 -11.63 -9.15
CA THR A 107 10.88 -10.96 -8.25
C THR A 107 10.31 -11.94 -7.23
N ARG A 108 9.79 -13.08 -7.70
CA ARG A 108 9.22 -14.12 -6.83
C ARG A 108 10.25 -14.67 -5.82
N TRP A 109 11.49 -14.90 -6.24
CA TRP A 109 12.54 -15.34 -5.32
C TRP A 109 12.79 -14.29 -4.23
N ALA A 110 12.97 -13.02 -4.62
CA ALA A 110 13.24 -11.95 -3.68
C ALA A 110 12.08 -11.71 -2.70
N GLU A 111 10.83 -11.76 -3.17
CA GLU A 111 9.65 -11.64 -2.32
C GLU A 111 9.59 -12.76 -1.27
N ARG A 112 9.94 -14.00 -1.64
CA ARG A 112 9.98 -15.12 -0.68
C ARG A 112 11.02 -14.89 0.41
N GLU A 113 12.24 -14.47 0.04
CA GLU A 113 13.29 -14.12 1.00
C GLU A 113 12.81 -13.01 1.95
N LEU A 114 12.26 -11.92 1.40
CA LEU A 114 11.78 -10.78 2.19
C LEU A 114 10.62 -11.15 3.11
N LEU A 115 9.65 -11.93 2.63
CA LEU A 115 8.53 -12.40 3.46
C LEU A 115 9.03 -13.27 4.61
N ALA A 116 10.00 -14.13 4.36
CA ALA A 116 10.51 -15.01 5.39
C ALA A 116 11.30 -14.22 6.45
N VAL A 117 12.13 -13.24 6.05
CA VAL A 117 12.79 -12.32 7.02
C VAL A 117 11.76 -11.47 7.77
N LEU A 118 10.72 -10.98 7.08
CA LEU A 118 9.65 -10.23 7.70
C LEU A 118 8.91 -11.05 8.77
N GLN A 119 8.62 -12.31 8.50
CA GLN A 119 7.97 -13.22 9.44
C GLN A 119 8.88 -13.63 10.60
N GLU A 120 10.20 -13.69 10.41
CA GLU A 120 11.13 -13.87 11.52
C GLU A 120 11.11 -12.64 12.45
N ALA A 121 11.07 -11.43 11.88
CA ALA A 121 11.04 -10.18 12.65
C ALA A 121 9.67 -9.88 13.28
N GLU A 122 8.58 -10.20 12.59
CA GLU A 122 7.19 -9.91 12.99
C GLU A 122 6.32 -11.18 12.82
N PRO A 123 6.43 -12.20 13.70
CA PRO A 123 5.80 -13.51 13.50
C PRO A 123 4.28 -13.49 13.34
N TRP A 124 3.60 -12.48 13.88
CA TRP A 124 2.15 -12.31 13.78
C TRP A 124 1.68 -12.02 12.34
N LEU A 125 2.57 -11.58 11.43
CA LEU A 125 2.23 -11.37 10.02
C LEU A 125 2.02 -12.71 9.27
N ALA A 126 2.47 -13.83 9.81
CA ALA A 126 2.25 -15.15 9.22
C ALA A 126 0.76 -15.54 9.14
N ASP A 127 -0.08 -14.96 10.02
CA ASP A 127 -1.53 -15.16 10.01
C ASP A 127 -2.24 -14.32 8.92
N PHE A 128 -1.52 -13.40 8.26
CA PHE A 128 -2.04 -12.47 7.27
C PHE A 128 -1.17 -12.47 5.99
N PRO A 129 -1.11 -13.59 5.24
CA PRO A 129 -0.23 -13.73 4.09
C PRO A 129 -0.54 -12.76 2.95
N HIS A 130 -1.80 -12.47 2.66
CA HIS A 130 -2.16 -11.55 1.57
C HIS A 130 -1.82 -10.10 1.94
N LEU A 131 -2.08 -9.67 3.18
CA LEU A 131 -1.67 -8.37 3.70
C LEU A 131 -0.14 -8.22 3.68
N SER A 132 0.58 -9.23 4.16
CA SER A 132 2.03 -9.24 4.21
C SER A 132 2.66 -9.12 2.83
N TRP A 133 2.12 -9.86 1.85
CA TRP A 133 2.59 -9.81 0.47
C TRP A 133 2.22 -8.49 -0.21
N PHE A 134 0.99 -8.00 0.00
CA PHE A 134 0.51 -6.76 -0.59
C PHE A 134 1.37 -5.56 -0.16
N PHE A 135 1.61 -5.42 1.15
CA PHE A 135 2.38 -4.32 1.72
C PHE A 135 3.87 -4.62 1.87
N LEU A 136 4.38 -5.73 1.32
CA LEU A 136 5.79 -6.11 1.41
C LEU A 136 6.76 -4.98 1.02
N PRO A 137 6.52 -4.19 -0.06
CA PRO A 137 7.45 -3.14 -0.47
C PRO A 137 7.65 -2.03 0.58
N VAL A 138 6.66 -1.81 1.45
CA VAL A 138 6.72 -0.81 2.53
C VAL A 138 7.07 -1.42 3.88
N LEU A 139 6.59 -2.63 4.18
CA LEU A 139 6.95 -3.43 5.36
C LEU A 139 8.44 -3.78 5.43
N CYS A 140 9.10 -3.81 4.27
CA CYS A 140 10.54 -4.02 4.12
C CYS A 140 11.25 -2.78 3.56
N SER A 141 10.63 -1.61 3.47
CA SER A 141 11.32 -0.41 2.99
C SER A 141 12.37 0.09 4.00
N LYS A 142 13.42 0.77 3.50
CA LYS A 142 14.46 1.35 4.36
C LYS A 142 13.87 2.34 5.38
N ASP A 143 13.09 3.30 4.87
CA ASP A 143 12.67 4.46 5.64
C ASP A 143 11.27 4.24 6.28
N GLY A 144 10.44 3.33 5.74
CA GLY A 144 9.05 3.13 6.18
C GLY A 144 8.78 1.85 6.97
N ALA A 145 9.67 0.85 6.96
CA ALA A 145 9.37 -0.45 7.59
C ALA A 145 8.94 -0.32 9.06
N GLY A 146 9.66 0.48 9.85
CA GLY A 146 9.34 0.69 11.26
C GLY A 146 7.95 1.30 11.47
N THR A 147 7.61 2.32 10.69
CA THR A 147 6.34 3.05 10.82
C THR A 147 5.16 2.26 10.27
N THR A 148 5.31 1.57 9.15
CA THR A 148 4.32 0.64 8.60
C THR A 148 4.03 -0.51 9.55
N ARG A 149 5.05 -1.14 10.11
CA ARG A 149 4.88 -2.23 11.10
C ARG A 149 4.20 -1.70 12.36
N ALA A 150 4.62 -0.55 12.89
CA ALA A 150 3.98 0.07 14.05
C ALA A 150 2.49 0.36 13.80
N PHE A 151 2.14 0.90 12.63
CA PHE A 151 0.75 1.16 12.26
C PHE A 151 -0.13 -0.08 12.30
N PHE A 152 0.30 -1.18 11.68
CA PHE A 152 -0.46 -2.44 11.73
C PHE A 152 -0.44 -3.09 13.12
N ARG A 153 0.67 -2.96 13.86
CA ARG A 153 0.84 -3.59 15.17
C ARG A 153 0.12 -2.89 16.31
N GLU A 154 0.02 -1.56 16.26
CA GLU A 154 -0.37 -0.71 17.39
C GLU A 154 -1.61 0.12 17.12
N HIS A 155 -1.98 0.32 15.85
CA HIS A 155 -3.05 1.24 15.46
C HIS A 155 -4.21 0.57 14.71
N ALA A 156 -4.29 -0.76 14.77
CA ALA A 156 -5.38 -1.56 14.17
C ALA A 156 -5.72 -1.12 12.74
N ALA A 157 -4.69 -0.78 11.94
CA ALA A 157 -4.83 -0.30 10.58
C ALA A 157 -5.82 0.87 10.39
N GLY A 158 -5.97 1.72 11.41
CA GLY A 158 -6.83 2.91 11.37
C GLY A 158 -8.26 2.70 11.82
N PHE A 159 -8.63 1.52 12.32
CA PHE A 159 -9.92 1.29 12.98
C PHE A 159 -9.81 1.54 14.49
N PRO A 160 -10.37 2.64 15.02
CA PRO A 160 -10.50 2.80 16.47
C PRO A 160 -11.48 1.77 17.02
N ASP A 161 -11.35 1.49 18.32
CA ASP A 161 -12.18 0.53 19.06
C ASP A 161 -12.20 -0.87 18.45
N ALA A 162 -11.12 -1.25 17.77
CA ALA A 162 -10.95 -2.56 17.15
C ALA A 162 -9.71 -3.28 17.68
N GLU A 163 -9.85 -4.59 17.87
CA GLU A 163 -8.72 -5.46 18.11
C GLU A 163 -7.87 -5.61 16.85
N ARG A 164 -6.55 -5.60 17.01
CA ARG A 164 -5.59 -5.70 15.90
C ARG A 164 -5.93 -6.82 14.92
N PHE A 165 -6.11 -8.04 15.42
CA PHE A 165 -6.32 -9.21 14.56
C PHE A 165 -7.63 -9.16 13.78
N ALA A 166 -8.68 -8.56 14.35
CA ALA A 166 -9.93 -8.34 13.63
C ALA A 166 -9.72 -7.35 12.48
N ALA A 167 -9.05 -6.22 12.75
CA ALA A 167 -8.75 -5.20 11.75
C ALA A 167 -7.85 -5.73 10.63
N LEU A 168 -6.79 -6.46 10.95
CA LEU A 168 -5.93 -7.08 9.95
C LEU A 168 -6.66 -8.18 9.17
N GLY A 169 -7.50 -8.97 9.84
CA GLY A 169 -8.34 -9.98 9.20
C GLY A 169 -9.34 -9.40 8.20
N PHE A 170 -9.84 -8.19 8.45
CA PHE A 170 -10.69 -7.45 7.51
C PHE A 170 -9.96 -7.15 6.19
N TYR A 171 -8.74 -6.62 6.26
CA TYR A 171 -7.95 -6.34 5.06
C TYR A 171 -7.43 -7.62 4.41
N GLU A 172 -7.03 -8.61 5.19
CA GLU A 172 -6.60 -9.93 4.68
C GLU A 172 -7.67 -10.57 3.80
N GLN A 173 -8.93 -10.59 4.25
CA GLN A 173 -10.04 -11.14 3.47
C GLN A 173 -10.27 -10.38 2.18
N PHE A 174 -10.16 -9.05 2.20
CA PHE A 174 -10.31 -8.23 1.01
C PHE A 174 -9.16 -8.45 0.02
N LEU A 175 -7.92 -8.42 0.49
CA LEU A 175 -6.74 -8.60 -0.34
C LEU A 175 -6.65 -10.02 -0.91
N ALA A 176 -7.18 -11.03 -0.22
CA ALA A 176 -7.29 -12.40 -0.71
C ALA A 176 -8.14 -12.53 -1.99
N THR A 177 -8.95 -11.52 -2.33
CA THR A 177 -9.71 -11.51 -3.60
C THR A 177 -8.81 -11.30 -4.82
N GLY A 178 -7.61 -10.73 -4.65
CA GLY A 178 -6.66 -10.44 -5.72
C GLY A 178 -7.07 -9.28 -6.64
N VAL A 179 -8.16 -8.56 -6.33
CA VAL A 179 -8.72 -7.53 -7.22
C VAL A 179 -7.79 -6.32 -7.41
N LEU A 180 -6.86 -6.09 -6.47
CA LEU A 180 -5.89 -5.00 -6.51
C LEU A 180 -4.45 -5.46 -6.79
N ASP A 181 -4.23 -6.74 -7.13
CA ASP A 181 -2.87 -7.31 -7.21
C ASP A 181 -2.01 -6.64 -8.29
N ASN A 182 -2.63 -6.19 -9.38
CA ASN A 182 -1.94 -5.50 -10.48
C ASN A 182 -1.45 -4.11 -10.07
N ASP A 183 -2.13 -3.47 -9.11
CA ASP A 183 -1.87 -2.10 -8.65
C ASP A 183 -1.15 -2.07 -7.29
N ARG A 184 -0.69 -3.25 -6.83
CA ARG A 184 -0.12 -3.45 -5.49
C ARG A 184 1.00 -2.48 -5.17
N GLU A 185 1.98 -2.31 -6.06
CA GLU A 185 3.12 -1.44 -5.78
C GLU A 185 2.71 0.02 -5.58
N GLU A 186 1.78 0.50 -6.41
CA GLU A 186 1.27 1.85 -6.37
C GLU A 186 0.47 2.08 -5.07
N LEU A 187 -0.53 1.24 -4.81
CA LEU A 187 -1.39 1.36 -3.64
C LEU A 187 -0.64 1.11 -2.32
N ALA A 188 0.26 0.11 -2.27
CA ALA A 188 1.08 -0.11 -1.07
C ALA A 188 2.00 1.08 -0.77
N SER A 189 2.50 1.77 -1.79
CA SER A 189 3.38 2.93 -1.62
C SER A 189 2.69 4.14 -0.99
N LYS A 190 1.37 4.29 -1.18
CA LYS A 190 0.57 5.35 -0.56
C LYS A 190 0.60 5.27 0.97
N LEU A 191 0.57 4.05 1.52
CA LEU A 191 0.53 3.83 2.97
C LEU A 191 1.73 4.49 3.64
N GLY A 192 2.89 4.35 3.02
CA GLY A 192 3.99 5.25 3.27
C GLY A 192 5.34 4.58 3.32
N THR A 193 6.34 5.43 3.15
CA THR A 193 7.76 5.10 3.21
C THR A 193 8.47 6.05 4.17
N SER A 194 7.73 6.75 5.03
CA SER A 194 8.23 7.82 5.89
C SER A 194 8.88 7.28 7.16
N GLU A 195 10.00 7.90 7.57
CA GLU A 195 10.67 7.65 8.86
C GLU A 195 9.78 8.03 10.05
N TYR A 196 8.80 8.91 9.82
CA TYR A 196 7.83 9.34 10.84
C TYR A 196 6.47 8.69 10.62
N LEU A 197 5.88 8.23 11.73
CA LEU A 197 4.53 7.69 11.78
C LEU A 197 3.51 8.81 11.57
N ASP A 198 2.88 8.81 10.40
CA ASP A 198 1.85 9.77 10.00
C ASP A 198 0.49 9.07 9.96
N LEU A 199 -0.19 9.04 11.11
CA LEU A 199 -1.48 8.36 11.24
C LEU A 199 -2.54 8.97 10.32
N THR A 200 -2.50 10.28 10.08
CA THR A 200 -3.46 10.94 9.18
C THR A 200 -3.32 10.39 7.76
N ARG A 201 -2.10 10.36 7.20
CA ARG A 201 -1.88 9.81 5.85
C ARG A 201 -2.16 8.32 5.78
N MET A 202 -1.70 7.56 6.78
CA MET A 202 -1.82 6.10 6.78
C MET A 202 -3.27 5.66 6.88
N THR A 203 -4.06 6.28 7.77
CA THR A 203 -5.50 6.01 7.86
C THR A 203 -6.22 6.46 6.59
N ALA A 204 -5.89 7.63 6.02
CA ALA A 204 -6.46 8.07 4.75
C ALA A 204 -6.21 7.06 3.61
N THR A 205 -5.00 6.50 3.52
CA THR A 205 -4.70 5.44 2.56
C THR A 205 -5.58 4.21 2.80
N MET A 206 -5.72 3.77 4.05
CA MET A 206 -6.58 2.61 4.35
C MET A 206 -8.06 2.88 4.01
N GLY A 207 -8.51 4.13 4.01
CA GLY A 207 -9.85 4.50 3.56
C GLY A 207 -10.11 4.22 2.08
N GLU A 208 -9.08 4.25 1.23
CA GLU A 208 -9.19 3.80 -0.16
C GLU A 208 -9.47 2.30 -0.25
N PHE A 209 -8.85 1.48 0.61
CA PHE A 209 -9.13 0.04 0.69
C PHE A 209 -10.53 -0.23 1.23
N ASP A 210 -10.99 0.57 2.20
CA ASP A 210 -12.36 0.48 2.73
C ASP A 210 -13.40 0.77 1.63
N ALA A 211 -13.16 1.80 0.80
CA ALA A 211 -14.00 2.15 -0.35
C ALA A 211 -13.95 1.08 -1.45
N ALA A 212 -12.77 0.60 -1.82
CA ALA A 212 -12.60 -0.46 -2.82
C ALA A 212 -13.31 -1.75 -2.40
N ARG A 213 -13.16 -2.15 -1.13
CA ARG A 213 -13.89 -3.30 -0.57
C ARG A 213 -15.40 -3.11 -0.66
N LEU A 214 -15.89 -1.92 -0.31
CA LEU A 214 -17.33 -1.61 -0.39
C LEU A 214 -17.86 -1.75 -1.83
N LEU A 215 -17.12 -1.22 -2.81
CA LEU A 215 -17.46 -1.33 -4.23
C LEU A 215 -17.43 -2.78 -4.72
N VAL A 216 -16.41 -3.55 -4.35
CA VAL A 216 -16.29 -4.96 -4.72
C VAL A 216 -17.41 -5.80 -4.11
N ASN A 217 -17.75 -5.56 -2.84
CA ASN A 217 -18.88 -6.22 -2.19
C ASN A 217 -20.23 -5.86 -2.84
N ALA A 218 -20.34 -4.69 -3.45
CA ALA A 218 -21.52 -4.26 -4.21
C ALA A 218 -21.52 -4.78 -5.68
N GLY A 219 -20.53 -5.59 -6.05
CA GLY A 219 -20.44 -6.22 -7.37
C GLY A 219 -19.83 -5.34 -8.47
N TYR A 220 -18.99 -4.36 -8.10
CA TYR A 220 -18.24 -3.56 -9.07
C TYR A 220 -16.82 -4.07 -9.22
N GLY A 221 -16.32 -4.11 -10.46
CA GLY A 221 -14.88 -4.08 -10.71
C GLY A 221 -14.32 -2.71 -10.35
N VAL A 222 -13.12 -2.69 -9.77
CA VAL A 222 -12.43 -1.46 -9.36
C VAL A 222 -11.13 -1.32 -10.14
N GLU A 223 -10.90 -0.12 -10.66
CA GLU A 223 -9.65 0.28 -11.30
C GLU A 223 -9.16 1.52 -10.54
N PRO A 224 -8.01 1.46 -9.85
CA PRO A 224 -7.48 2.57 -9.08
C PRO A 224 -6.78 3.62 -9.97
N GLU A 225 -6.42 4.76 -9.37
CA GLU A 225 -5.53 5.78 -9.96
C GLU A 225 -5.93 6.24 -11.37
N ILE A 226 -7.17 6.68 -11.51
CA ILE A 226 -7.73 7.08 -12.80
C ILE A 226 -7.25 8.48 -13.17
N GLU A 227 -6.32 8.54 -14.12
CA GLU A 227 -5.93 9.80 -14.77
C GLU A 227 -7.12 10.39 -15.55
N VAL A 228 -7.63 11.53 -15.08
CA VAL A 228 -8.73 12.27 -15.72
C VAL A 228 -8.25 13.57 -16.37
N SER A 229 -7.13 14.12 -15.91
CA SER A 229 -6.44 15.27 -16.49
C SER A 229 -4.96 15.25 -16.10
N THR A 230 -4.14 16.13 -16.67
CA THR A 230 -2.69 16.16 -16.43
C THR A 230 -2.29 16.36 -14.96
N ASP A 231 -3.16 16.93 -14.13
CA ASP A 231 -2.86 17.28 -12.75
C ASP A 231 -3.79 16.62 -11.72
N HIS A 232 -4.68 15.71 -12.17
CA HIS A 232 -5.63 15.08 -11.26
C HIS A 232 -5.85 13.60 -11.57
N VAL A 233 -5.65 12.81 -10.52
CA VAL A 233 -5.91 11.37 -10.45
C VAL A 233 -7.08 11.18 -9.50
N ILE A 234 -8.10 10.45 -9.97
CA ILE A 234 -9.25 10.04 -9.17
C ILE A 234 -8.96 8.67 -8.57
N ASP A 235 -9.32 8.48 -7.30
CA ASP A 235 -8.95 7.26 -6.58
C ASP A 235 -9.45 5.97 -7.26
N PHE A 236 -10.70 5.93 -7.75
CA PHE A 236 -11.24 4.75 -8.43
C PHE A 236 -12.20 5.04 -9.59
N ARG A 237 -12.22 4.10 -10.55
CA ARG A 237 -13.37 3.84 -11.43
C ARG A 237 -14.04 2.55 -10.99
N ALA A 238 -15.31 2.63 -10.62
CA ALA A 238 -16.17 1.49 -10.33
C ALA A 238 -16.98 1.10 -11.57
N THR A 239 -16.83 -0.13 -12.07
CA THR A 239 -17.46 -0.59 -13.30
C THR A 239 -18.33 -1.83 -13.05
N ARG A 240 -19.57 -1.84 -13.53
CA ARG A 240 -20.43 -3.03 -13.53
C ARG A 240 -20.18 -3.90 -14.76
N ASP A 241 -20.60 -5.16 -14.68
CA ASP A 241 -20.54 -6.11 -15.79
C ASP A 241 -21.25 -5.64 -17.08
N ASP A 242 -22.24 -4.74 -16.94
CA ASP A 242 -22.94 -4.13 -18.07
C ASP A 242 -22.21 -2.94 -18.71
N GLY A 243 -21.00 -2.63 -18.23
CA GLY A 243 -20.12 -1.58 -18.74
C GLY A 243 -20.41 -0.19 -18.18
N ARG A 244 -21.41 0.00 -17.31
CA ARG A 244 -21.62 1.29 -16.64
C ARG A 244 -20.50 1.54 -15.64
N SER A 245 -19.88 2.71 -15.73
CA SER A 245 -18.78 3.12 -14.87
C SER A 245 -19.08 4.42 -14.13
N THR A 246 -18.66 4.50 -12.87
CA THR A 246 -18.75 5.70 -12.02
C THR A 246 -17.37 6.01 -11.47
N LEU A 247 -16.96 7.28 -11.53
CA LEU A 247 -15.75 7.75 -10.87
C LEU A 247 -16.03 7.97 -9.38
N VAL A 248 -15.12 7.50 -8.53
CA VAL A 248 -15.22 7.57 -7.08
C VAL A 248 -13.96 8.20 -6.51
N GLU A 249 -14.14 9.27 -5.76
CA GLU A 249 -13.08 9.90 -4.99
C GLU A 249 -13.30 9.60 -3.52
N VAL A 250 -12.23 9.34 -2.78
CA VAL A 250 -12.27 8.95 -1.37
C VAL A 250 -11.65 10.05 -0.52
N THR A 251 -12.26 10.29 0.64
CA THR A 251 -11.66 11.10 1.69
C THR A 251 -11.99 10.52 3.05
N ARG A 252 -11.04 10.62 3.98
CA ARG A 252 -11.20 10.10 5.34
C ARG A 252 -10.99 11.22 6.36
N PRO A 253 -12.04 11.70 7.06
CA PRO A 253 -11.87 12.61 8.17
C PRO A 253 -11.06 11.98 9.31
N VAL A 254 -10.26 12.80 9.98
CA VAL A 254 -9.64 12.42 11.25
C VAL A 254 -10.66 12.69 12.36
N ALA A 255 -10.81 11.74 13.29
CA ALA A 255 -11.67 11.93 14.45
C ALA A 255 -11.21 13.18 15.22
N PRO A 256 -12.13 14.05 15.68
CA PRO A 256 -11.76 15.19 16.49
C PRO A 256 -11.03 14.70 17.75
N ASN A 257 -9.78 15.13 17.94
CA ASN A 257 -9.04 14.82 19.16
C ASN A 257 -9.75 15.46 20.35
N GLU A 258 -9.57 14.88 21.55
CA GLU A 258 -10.08 15.44 22.84
C GLU A 258 -9.69 16.92 23.09
N ARG A 259 -8.75 17.46 22.32
CA ARG A 259 -8.26 18.85 22.43
C ARG A 259 -8.88 19.84 21.44
N SER A 260 -9.63 19.41 20.41
CA SER A 260 -10.31 20.32 19.47
C SER A 260 -11.76 20.51 19.88
N ALA A 261 -12.22 21.76 19.95
CA ALA A 261 -13.61 22.13 20.22
C ALA A 261 -14.58 21.82 19.05
N ASP A 262 -14.25 20.82 18.22
CA ASP A 262 -14.90 20.51 16.96
C ASP A 262 -15.70 19.20 17.08
N THR A 263 -16.92 19.22 16.53
CA THR A 263 -17.81 18.05 16.51
C THR A 263 -17.44 17.07 15.40
N PRO A 264 -17.75 15.77 15.51
CA PRO A 264 -17.55 14.79 14.44
C PRO A 264 -18.17 15.23 13.10
N SER A 265 -19.37 15.83 13.14
CA SER A 265 -20.03 16.41 11.96
C SER A 265 -19.27 17.58 11.34
N ALA A 266 -18.61 18.42 12.16
CA ALA A 266 -17.75 19.49 11.66
C ALA A 266 -16.50 18.92 10.97
N ALA A 267 -15.86 17.90 11.57
CA ALA A 267 -14.70 17.23 10.99
C ALA A 267 -15.01 16.62 9.60
N VAL A 268 -16.19 16.00 9.45
CA VAL A 268 -16.69 15.51 8.16
C VAL A 268 -16.81 16.65 7.15
N ARG A 269 -17.51 17.75 7.49
CA ARG A 269 -17.73 18.88 6.56
C ARG A 269 -16.43 19.57 6.18
N ASP A 270 -15.51 19.75 7.12
CA ASP A 270 -14.24 20.42 6.90
C ASP A 270 -13.34 19.61 5.98
N THR A 271 -13.27 18.30 6.21
CA THR A 271 -12.52 17.36 5.35
C THR A 271 -13.04 17.40 3.92
N VAL A 272 -14.38 17.32 3.75
CA VAL A 272 -14.99 17.37 2.42
C VAL A 272 -14.75 18.72 1.76
N ARG A 273 -14.90 19.83 2.47
CA ARG A 273 -14.66 21.17 1.92
C ARG A 273 -13.23 21.33 1.38
N ILE A 274 -12.23 20.82 2.10
CA ILE A 274 -10.83 20.86 1.67
C ILE A 274 -10.66 20.04 0.37
N LYS A 275 -11.27 18.85 0.30
CA LYS A 275 -11.20 17.97 -0.88
C LYS A 275 -11.90 18.59 -2.10
N THR A 276 -13.10 19.14 -1.92
CA THR A 276 -13.94 19.64 -3.01
C THR A 276 -13.44 20.96 -3.60
N SER A 277 -12.96 21.89 -2.76
CA SER A 277 -12.47 23.21 -3.20
C SER A 277 -11.14 23.15 -3.97
N GLY A 278 -10.48 21.99 -4.01
CA GLY A 278 -9.29 21.74 -4.81
C GLY A 278 -9.57 20.85 -6.02
N GLN A 279 -9.96 19.60 -5.75
CA GLN A 279 -9.88 18.51 -6.73
C GLN A 279 -11.16 18.33 -7.56
N LEU A 280 -12.33 18.43 -6.95
CA LEU A 280 -13.59 17.97 -7.57
C LEU A 280 -14.31 19.04 -8.42
N GLU A 281 -14.12 20.33 -8.13
CA GLU A 281 -14.74 21.43 -8.91
C GLU A 281 -14.32 21.41 -10.39
N ALA A 282 -13.13 20.88 -10.70
CA ALA A 282 -12.63 20.75 -12.08
C ALA A 282 -13.40 19.71 -12.91
N HIS A 283 -14.12 18.77 -12.28
CA HIS A 283 -14.76 17.63 -12.94
C HIS A 283 -16.28 17.75 -13.11
N GLY A 284 -16.85 18.94 -12.89
CA GLY A 284 -18.23 19.26 -13.26
C GLY A 284 -19.31 18.37 -12.63
N GLY A 285 -19.02 17.72 -11.49
CA GLY A 285 -19.97 16.87 -10.76
C GLY A 285 -20.08 15.42 -11.25
N GLY A 286 -19.18 14.94 -12.12
CA GLY A 286 -19.17 13.56 -12.62
C GLY A 286 -18.61 12.50 -11.63
N VAL A 287 -18.16 12.93 -10.46
CA VAL A 287 -17.47 12.09 -9.47
C VAL A 287 -18.34 11.93 -8.22
N THR A 288 -18.47 10.68 -7.75
CA THR A 288 -19.14 10.37 -6.49
C THR A 288 -18.13 10.43 -5.35
N LEU A 289 -18.37 11.25 -4.33
CA LEU A 289 -17.49 11.34 -3.18
C LEU A 289 -17.85 10.29 -2.13
N PHE A 290 -16.86 9.50 -1.72
CA PHE A 290 -16.93 8.57 -0.61
C PHE A 290 -16.23 9.18 0.59
N VAL A 291 -16.97 9.42 1.67
CA VAL A 291 -16.44 9.93 2.93
C VAL A 291 -16.36 8.78 3.92
N ASP A 292 -15.16 8.26 4.10
CA ASP A 292 -14.88 7.14 4.99
C ASP A 292 -14.74 7.61 6.45
N CYS A 293 -15.71 7.29 7.30
CA CYS A 293 -15.68 7.56 8.73
C CYS A 293 -15.19 6.35 9.54
N SER A 294 -14.50 5.39 8.91
CA SER A 294 -13.95 4.21 9.59
C SER A 294 -12.85 4.54 10.61
N SER A 295 -12.30 5.76 10.58
CA SER A 295 -11.40 6.33 11.58
C SER A 295 -12.11 6.88 12.82
N PHE A 296 -13.45 6.89 12.86
CA PHE A 296 -14.20 7.45 13.99
C PHE A 296 -14.48 6.38 15.04
N PRO A 297 -14.27 6.68 16.33
CA PRO A 297 -14.78 5.86 17.44
C PRO A 297 -16.29 5.65 17.36
N ASP A 298 -16.80 4.68 18.11
CA ASP A 298 -18.23 4.34 18.09
C ASP A 298 -19.14 5.53 18.40
N ASP A 299 -18.82 6.34 19.41
CA ASP A 299 -19.62 7.50 19.80
C ASP A 299 -19.62 8.61 18.74
N ASP A 300 -18.48 8.85 18.09
CA ASP A 300 -18.34 9.84 17.02
C ASP A 300 -19.16 9.44 15.78
N TRP A 301 -19.15 8.16 15.43
CA TRP A 301 -19.99 7.65 14.36
C TRP A 301 -21.48 7.76 14.70
N LEU A 302 -21.87 7.43 15.94
CA LEU A 302 -23.26 7.56 16.38
C LEU A 302 -23.75 9.01 16.26
N ALA A 303 -22.90 9.99 16.58
CA ALA A 303 -23.21 11.41 16.37
C ALA A 303 -23.39 11.75 14.87
N VAL A 304 -22.45 11.35 14.01
CA VAL A 304 -22.55 11.60 12.56
C VAL A 304 -23.76 10.92 11.95
N ARG A 305 -24.05 9.67 12.33
CA ARG A 305 -25.22 8.89 11.90
C ARG A 305 -26.53 9.54 12.37
N GLY A 306 -26.57 10.09 13.57
CA GLY A 306 -27.74 10.77 14.11
C GLY A 306 -28.03 12.10 13.40
N GLU A 307 -26.99 12.88 13.15
CA GLU A 307 -27.11 14.22 12.55
C GLU A 307 -27.21 14.19 11.01
N ARG A 308 -26.55 13.22 10.36
CA ARG A 308 -26.39 13.11 8.89
C ARG A 308 -26.03 14.45 8.24
N PRO A 309 -24.88 15.03 8.60
CA PRO A 309 -24.50 16.35 8.12
C PRO A 309 -24.45 16.39 6.59
N GLU A 310 -25.02 17.44 6.00
CA GLU A 310 -24.79 17.72 4.59
C GLU A 310 -23.31 18.09 4.36
N VAL A 311 -22.69 17.42 3.39
CA VAL A 311 -21.24 17.50 3.13
C VAL A 311 -20.86 18.48 2.02
N GLY A 312 -21.83 19.08 1.33
CA GLY A 312 -21.59 20.10 0.30
C GLY A 312 -21.18 19.58 -1.09
N HIS A 313 -20.82 18.29 -1.23
CA HIS A 313 -20.67 17.61 -2.52
C HIS A 313 -21.87 16.72 -2.83
N ARG A 314 -22.26 16.66 -4.12
CA ARG A 314 -23.34 15.79 -4.60
C ARG A 314 -22.95 15.21 -5.97
N PRO A 315 -22.97 13.88 -6.17
CA PRO A 315 -23.40 12.84 -5.23
C PRO A 315 -22.32 12.43 -4.20
N ALA A 316 -22.73 12.08 -2.99
CA ALA A 316 -21.83 11.61 -1.93
C ALA A 316 -22.42 10.48 -1.08
N VAL A 317 -21.54 9.59 -0.59
CA VAL A 317 -21.84 8.53 0.38
C VAL A 317 -20.93 8.75 1.58
N VAL A 318 -21.51 8.87 2.77
CA VAL A 318 -20.77 8.94 4.04
C VAL A 318 -20.99 7.61 4.74
N PHE A 319 -19.91 6.86 4.96
CA PHE A 319 -19.99 5.49 5.45
C PHE A 319 -19.00 5.22 6.57
N ARG A 320 -19.22 4.14 7.32
CA ARG A 320 -18.26 3.58 8.27
C ARG A 320 -18.25 2.08 8.13
N SER A 321 -17.06 1.52 7.92
CA SER A 321 -16.82 0.08 7.95
C SER A 321 -16.33 -0.35 9.33
N ARG A 322 -16.64 -1.59 9.71
CA ARG A 322 -16.13 -2.23 10.93
C ARG A 322 -15.38 -3.51 10.56
N PRO A 323 -14.38 -3.91 11.37
CA PRO A 323 -13.63 -5.15 11.12
C PRO A 323 -14.47 -6.43 11.15
N ASP A 324 -15.67 -6.41 11.74
CA ASP A 324 -16.63 -7.52 11.69
C ASP A 324 -17.32 -7.67 10.32
N GLY A 325 -16.99 -6.80 9.37
CA GLY A 325 -17.46 -6.80 8.00
C GLY A 325 -18.67 -5.93 7.74
N ARG A 326 -19.31 -5.37 8.78
CA ARG A 326 -20.45 -4.46 8.64
C ARG A 326 -20.02 -3.09 8.11
N THR A 327 -20.87 -2.52 7.27
CA THR A 327 -20.74 -1.14 6.80
C THR A 327 -22.08 -0.44 6.94
N GLU A 328 -22.12 0.70 7.62
CA GLU A 328 -23.30 1.57 7.71
C GLU A 328 -23.05 2.85 6.89
N ALA A 329 -24.07 3.42 6.26
CA ALA A 329 -23.90 4.64 5.47
C ALA A 329 -25.17 5.51 5.36
N TYR A 330 -25.00 6.79 5.04
CA TYR A 330 -26.06 7.64 4.50
C TYR A 330 -25.58 8.33 3.22
N ARG A 331 -26.52 8.81 2.39
CA ARG A 331 -26.23 9.42 1.09
C ARG A 331 -26.71 10.85 1.00
N THR A 332 -25.98 11.65 0.22
CA THR A 332 -26.36 13.01 -0.18
C THR A 332 -26.46 13.09 -1.69
N GLY A 333 -27.62 13.53 -2.20
CA GLY A 333 -27.91 13.58 -3.64
C GLY A 333 -28.25 12.23 -4.27
N SER A 334 -28.25 12.18 -5.61
CA SER A 334 -28.56 10.97 -6.39
C SER A 334 -27.29 10.18 -6.67
N VAL A 335 -26.97 9.23 -5.79
CA VAL A 335 -25.79 8.36 -5.92
C VAL A 335 -25.97 7.39 -7.10
N PRO A 336 -25.10 7.40 -8.12
CA PRO A 336 -25.19 6.56 -9.31
C PRO A 336 -24.56 5.15 -9.09
N LEU A 337 -24.58 4.68 -7.85
CA LEU A 337 -24.08 3.38 -7.43
C LEU A 337 -25.19 2.70 -6.61
N ASP A 338 -25.58 1.50 -7.02
CA ASP A 338 -26.37 0.59 -6.21
C ASP A 338 -25.43 -0.17 -5.26
N LEU A 339 -25.56 0.11 -3.96
CA LEU A 339 -24.71 -0.36 -2.86
C LEU A 339 -25.50 -1.20 -1.83
N ASP A 340 -26.79 -1.49 -2.09
CA ASP A 340 -27.70 -2.09 -1.11
C ASP A 340 -27.24 -3.49 -0.64
N ALA A 341 -26.47 -4.18 -1.48
CA ALA A 341 -25.92 -5.50 -1.17
C ALA A 341 -24.69 -5.45 -0.23
N ALA A 342 -24.07 -4.28 -0.05
CA ALA A 342 -22.77 -4.15 0.59
C ALA A 342 -22.78 -3.31 1.89
N LEU A 343 -23.85 -2.57 2.16
CA LEU A 343 -23.99 -1.72 3.33
C LEU A 343 -25.42 -1.64 3.84
N GLU A 344 -25.58 -1.17 5.08
CA GLU A 344 -26.86 -0.78 5.66
C GLU A 344 -27.05 0.76 5.59
N TRP A 345 -28.16 1.21 5.01
CA TRP A 345 -28.50 2.64 4.98
C TRP A 345 -29.13 3.10 6.30
N VAL A 346 -28.65 4.21 6.87
CA VAL A 346 -29.05 4.76 8.20
C VAL A 346 -29.68 6.15 8.18
#